data_AF-A0A8H4SA71-F1
#
_entry.id   AF-A0A8H4SA71-F1
#
_cell.length_a   1.000
_cell.length_b   1.000
_cell.length_c   1.000
_cell.angle_alpha   90.00
_cell.angle_beta   90.00
_cell.angle_gamma   90.00
#
_symmetry.space_group_name_H-M   'P 1'
#
loop_
_entity.id
_entity.type
_entity.pdbx_description
1 polymer ?
#
loop_
_entity_poly.entity_id
_entity_poly.type
_entity_poly.pdbx_seq_one_letter_code
_entity_poly.pdbx_strand_id
1 'polypeptide(L)'
;MSDYVLYNYTPSLAAAIIFLILFNAITIGHIFFVWKHKTKFFITFIIGGLFETVGYGARALNAHEAPNYSTMPYALQSLFVLLAPSLFAASIYMILGRIIRLLDGDSKSLIRATRLTKIFVLGDVLAFFMQSGGGGIMSSAKSASSLKLGEDVIIVGLIVQIIFFGFFIAVSVIFHKRMAGDPTSAAMATSVDWHRYMLVLYFASALIMIRCLYRVIEYIQGSTGFLQSHEYFAYIFDAALMLLVTIIFLVFHPSQIISEGHRKLDDMELMRGDMA
;
A
#
# COMPACT_ATOMS: atom_id res chain seq x y z
N MET A 1 -22.50 17.27 27.63
CA MET A 1 -22.42 16.40 26.44
C MET A 1 -21.47 17.11 25.50
N SER A 2 -20.24 16.63 25.33
CA SER A 2 -19.37 17.18 24.29
C SER A 2 -19.89 16.62 22.96
N ASP A 3 -20.50 17.48 22.15
CA ASP A 3 -20.92 17.11 20.80
C ASP A 3 -19.70 16.53 20.06
N TYR A 4 -19.86 15.35 19.50
CA TYR A 4 -18.82 14.71 18.71
C TYR A 4 -18.62 15.54 17.44
N VAL A 5 -17.46 16.18 17.30
CA VAL A 5 -17.11 16.97 16.13
C VAL A 5 -16.31 16.10 15.17
N LEU A 6 -16.81 15.95 13.93
CA LEU A 6 -16.15 15.15 12.89
C LEU A 6 -14.78 15.73 12.48
N TYR A 7 -14.63 17.05 12.55
CA TYR A 7 -13.36 17.73 12.31
C TYR A 7 -13.09 18.80 13.35
N ASN A 8 -11.85 18.83 13.84
CA ASN A 8 -11.35 19.92 14.68
C ASN A 8 -10.79 21.09 13.86
N TYR A 9 -10.97 21.06 12.54
CA TYR A 9 -10.58 22.09 11.56
C TYR A 9 -11.62 22.16 10.44
N THR A 10 -11.57 23.18 9.58
CA THR A 10 -12.38 23.25 8.36
C THR A 10 -11.62 22.59 7.21
N PRO A 11 -12.11 21.48 6.62
CA PRO A 11 -11.38 20.79 5.55
C PRO A 11 -11.24 21.65 4.28
N SER A 12 -10.06 21.60 3.67
CA SER A 12 -9.78 22.33 2.43
C SER A 12 -10.34 21.59 1.21
N LEU A 13 -11.41 22.13 0.63
CA LEU A 13 -11.99 21.63 -0.62
C LEU A 13 -10.97 21.62 -1.76
N ALA A 14 -10.16 22.68 -1.87
CA ALA A 14 -9.14 22.79 -2.92
C ALA A 14 -8.09 21.69 -2.80
N ALA A 15 -7.57 21.43 -1.60
CA ALA A 15 -6.59 20.37 -1.38
C ALA A 15 -7.18 18.98 -1.69
N ALA A 16 -8.42 18.71 -1.26
CA ALA A 16 -9.10 17.46 -1.56
C ALA A 16 -9.27 17.23 -3.07
N ILE A 17 -9.68 18.26 -3.82
CA ILE A 17 -9.83 18.18 -5.28
C ILE A 17 -8.48 17.95 -5.98
N ILE A 18 -7.40 18.62 -5.55
CA ILE A 18 -6.07 18.42 -6.12
C ILE A 18 -5.63 16.95 -5.98
N PHE A 19 -5.70 16.38 -4.78
CA PHE A 19 -5.31 14.99 -4.56
C PHE A 19 -6.24 14.00 -5.29
N LEU A 20 -7.55 14.28 -5.34
CA LEU A 20 -8.49 13.50 -6.15
C LEU A 20 -8.06 13.42 -7.61
N ILE A 21 -7.77 14.56 -8.25
CA ILE A 21 -7.36 14.62 -9.65
C ILE A 21 -6.04 13.87 -9.86
N LEU A 22 -5.06 14.08 -8.98
CA LEU A 22 -3.75 13.44 -9.09
C LEU A 22 -3.84 11.91 -8.95
N PHE A 23 -4.52 11.40 -7.93
CA PHE A 23 -4.72 9.96 -7.74
C PHE A 23 -5.53 9.35 -8.89
N ASN A 24 -6.55 10.04 -9.37
CA ASN A 24 -7.34 9.57 -10.51
C ASN A 24 -6.48 9.45 -11.78
N ALA A 25 -5.73 10.49 -12.12
CA ALA A 25 -4.88 10.52 -13.30
C ALA A 25 -3.80 9.42 -13.27
N ILE A 26 -3.13 9.24 -12.13
CA ILE A 26 -2.11 8.20 -11.96
C ILE A 26 -2.74 6.80 -12.01
N THR A 27 -3.92 6.61 -11.40
CA THR A 27 -4.64 5.33 -11.44
C THR A 27 -5.03 4.95 -12.87
N ILE A 28 -5.48 5.92 -13.67
CA ILE A 28 -5.74 5.71 -15.11
C ILE A 28 -4.46 5.28 -15.83
N GLY A 29 -3.32 5.94 -15.54
CA GLY A 29 -2.02 5.55 -16.07
C GLY A 29 -1.65 4.10 -15.75
N HIS A 30 -1.87 3.67 -14.51
CA HIS A 30 -1.65 2.28 -14.09
C HIS A 30 -2.57 1.30 -14.81
N ILE A 31 -3.86 1.62 -14.96
CA ILE A 31 -4.82 0.81 -15.72
C ILE A 31 -4.32 0.61 -17.16
N PHE A 32 -3.89 1.69 -17.81
CA PHE A 32 -3.34 1.64 -19.16
C PHE A 32 -2.10 0.74 -19.25
N PHE A 33 -1.16 0.86 -18.32
CA PHE A 33 0.05 0.03 -18.30
C PHE A 33 -0.24 -1.45 -18.02
N VAL A 34 -1.14 -1.75 -17.06
CA VAL A 34 -1.55 -3.12 -16.77
C VAL A 34 -2.22 -3.77 -17.98
N TRP A 35 -3.05 -3.03 -18.71
CA TRP A 35 -3.67 -3.50 -19.94
C TRP A 35 -2.63 -3.72 -21.06
N LYS A 36 -1.78 -2.71 -21.32
CA LYS A 36 -0.76 -2.75 -22.38
C LYS A 36 0.29 -3.86 -22.16
N HIS A 37 0.75 -4.03 -20.92
CA HIS A 37 1.82 -4.97 -20.56
C HIS A 37 1.30 -6.29 -19.96
N LYS A 38 -0.02 -6.49 -19.90
CA LYS A 38 -0.68 -7.71 -19.39
C LYS A 38 -0.25 -8.10 -17.97
N THR A 39 0.08 -7.13 -17.11
CA THR A 39 0.62 -7.37 -15.77
C THR A 39 -0.49 -7.58 -14.72
N LYS A 40 -1.31 -8.63 -14.88
CA LYS A 40 -2.52 -8.87 -14.05
C LYS A 40 -2.27 -8.88 -12.54
N PHE A 41 -1.07 -9.26 -12.09
CA PHE A 41 -0.75 -9.25 -10.65
C PHE A 41 -0.75 -7.85 -10.04
N PHE A 42 -0.65 -6.80 -10.86
CA PHE A 42 -0.62 -5.41 -10.43
C PHE A 42 -2.03 -4.79 -10.28
N ILE A 43 -3.10 -5.59 -10.48
CA ILE A 43 -4.49 -5.16 -10.26
C ILE A 43 -4.70 -4.72 -8.80
N THR A 44 -4.08 -5.39 -7.83
CA THR A 44 -4.17 -4.98 -6.41
C THR A 44 -3.68 -3.54 -6.21
N PHE A 45 -2.66 -3.11 -6.95
CA PHE A 45 -2.16 -1.74 -6.89
C PHE A 45 -3.18 -0.73 -7.45
N ILE A 46 -3.86 -1.09 -8.55
CA ILE A 46 -4.94 -0.27 -9.12
C ILE A 46 -6.08 -0.12 -8.12
N ILE A 47 -6.47 -1.19 -7.43
CA ILE A 47 -7.52 -1.13 -6.40
C ILE A 47 -7.09 -0.16 -5.28
N GLY A 48 -5.82 -0.17 -4.87
CA GLY A 48 -5.28 0.82 -3.93
C GLY A 48 -5.40 2.26 -4.45
N GLY A 49 -5.07 2.52 -5.72
CA GLY A 49 -5.23 3.85 -6.34
C GLY A 49 -6.70 4.29 -6.45
N LEU A 50 -7.61 3.36 -6.72
CA LEU A 50 -9.06 3.61 -6.68
C LEU A 50 -9.53 3.94 -5.27
N PHE A 51 -8.97 3.28 -4.25
CA PHE A 51 -9.30 3.59 -2.85
C PHE A 51 -8.90 5.03 -2.50
N GLU A 52 -7.68 5.46 -2.86
CA GLU A 52 -7.28 6.85 -2.68
C GLU A 52 -8.20 7.82 -3.44
N THR A 53 -8.53 7.50 -4.70
CA THR A 53 -9.43 8.32 -5.53
C THR A 53 -10.81 8.48 -4.87
N VAL A 54 -11.42 7.38 -4.41
CA VAL A 54 -12.72 7.41 -3.73
C VAL A 54 -12.60 8.14 -2.39
N GLY A 55 -11.51 7.92 -1.66
CA GLY A 55 -11.25 8.56 -0.37
C GLY A 55 -11.17 10.08 -0.47
N TYR A 56 -10.37 10.61 -1.40
CA TYR A 56 -10.27 12.05 -1.63
C TYR A 56 -11.52 12.63 -2.31
N GLY A 57 -12.25 11.84 -3.09
CA GLY A 57 -13.58 12.22 -3.59
C GLY A 57 -14.60 12.41 -2.48
N ALA A 58 -14.67 11.46 -1.54
CA ALA A 58 -15.52 11.56 -0.36
C ALA A 58 -15.09 12.73 0.54
N ARG A 59 -13.78 12.97 0.68
CA ARG A 59 -13.24 14.14 1.39
C ARG A 59 -13.65 15.46 0.75
N ALA A 60 -13.60 15.56 -0.59
CA ALA A 60 -14.02 16.75 -1.31
C ALA A 60 -15.53 17.02 -1.13
N LEU A 61 -16.36 15.98 -1.20
CA LEU A 61 -17.79 16.09 -0.90
C LEU A 61 -18.01 16.60 0.53
N ASN A 62 -17.33 16.02 1.50
CA ASN A 62 -17.49 16.41 2.90
C ASN A 62 -16.97 17.83 3.17
N ALA A 63 -15.89 18.26 2.53
CA ALA A 63 -15.40 19.64 2.60
C ALA A 63 -16.41 20.65 2.02
N HIS A 64 -17.16 20.27 0.99
CA HIS A 64 -18.21 21.10 0.41
C HIS A 64 -19.46 21.21 1.30
N GLU A 65 -19.73 20.23 2.17
CA GLU A 65 -20.87 20.23 3.11
C GLU A 65 -20.69 21.17 4.32
N ALA A 66 -19.55 21.87 4.42
CA ALA A 66 -19.26 22.75 5.54
C ALA A 66 -20.38 23.81 5.76
N PRO A 67 -20.81 24.05 7.00
CA PRO A 67 -20.30 23.49 8.27
C PRO A 67 -20.99 22.19 8.73
N ASN A 68 -22.00 21.69 7.99
CA ASN A 68 -22.83 20.56 8.40
C ASN A 68 -22.37 19.26 7.72
N TYR A 69 -21.30 18.67 8.24
CA TYR A 69 -20.68 17.48 7.66
C TYR A 69 -21.55 16.23 7.79
N SER A 70 -21.73 15.49 6.69
CA SER A 70 -22.36 14.17 6.72
C SER A 70 -21.40 13.11 7.24
N THR A 71 -21.89 12.16 8.06
CA THR A 71 -21.08 11.07 8.60
C THR A 71 -20.61 10.08 7.54
N MET A 72 -21.39 9.86 6.48
CA MET A 72 -21.06 8.86 5.45
C MET A 72 -19.84 9.25 4.60
N PRO A 73 -19.75 10.46 4.00
CA PRO A 73 -18.53 10.88 3.31
C PRO A 73 -17.31 10.89 4.24
N TYR A 74 -17.48 11.28 5.51
CA TYR A 74 -16.41 11.21 6.52
C TYR A 74 -15.92 9.77 6.76
N ALA A 75 -16.84 8.80 6.89
CA ALA A 75 -16.50 7.40 7.08
C ALA A 75 -15.83 6.82 5.82
N LEU A 76 -16.31 7.16 4.63
CA LEU A 76 -15.73 6.73 3.36
C LEU A 76 -14.31 7.26 3.19
N GLN A 77 -14.06 8.56 3.38
CA GLN A 77 -12.68 9.07 3.30
C GLN A 77 -11.78 8.37 4.32
N SER A 78 -12.25 8.15 5.55
CA SER A 78 -11.43 7.63 6.63
C SER A 78 -11.05 6.19 6.34
N LEU A 79 -12.02 5.38 5.93
CA LEU A 79 -11.79 3.97 5.61
C LEU A 79 -10.94 3.81 4.34
N PHE A 80 -11.34 4.42 3.22
CA PHE A 80 -10.67 4.16 1.95
C PHE A 80 -9.21 4.63 1.95
N VAL A 81 -8.95 5.81 2.51
CA VAL A 81 -7.58 6.33 2.65
C VAL A 81 -6.79 5.48 3.65
N LEU A 82 -7.38 5.06 4.77
CA LEU A 82 -6.71 4.19 5.75
C LEU A 82 -6.27 2.86 5.14
N LEU A 83 -7.10 2.28 4.28
CA LEU A 83 -6.96 0.93 3.75
C LEU A 83 -6.09 0.82 2.48
N ALA A 84 -5.98 1.89 1.68
CA ALA A 84 -5.24 1.87 0.42
C ALA A 84 -3.76 1.40 0.55
N PRO A 85 -3.00 1.78 1.60
CA PRO A 85 -1.58 1.41 1.67
C PRO A 85 -1.32 -0.06 1.93
N SER A 86 -2.28 -0.79 2.52
CA SER A 86 -2.21 -2.24 2.63
C SER A 86 -2.27 -2.91 1.24
N LEU A 87 -3.03 -2.34 0.29
CA LEU A 87 -3.08 -2.82 -1.09
C LEU A 87 -1.80 -2.49 -1.87
N PHE A 88 -1.20 -1.33 -1.61
CA PHE A 88 0.12 -0.99 -2.14
C PHE A 88 1.21 -1.93 -1.59
N ALA A 89 1.20 -2.21 -0.29
CA ALA A 89 2.12 -3.15 0.35
C ALA A 89 1.98 -4.56 -0.22
N ALA A 90 0.74 -5.07 -0.36
CA ALA A 90 0.46 -6.36 -1.00
C ALA A 90 1.09 -6.47 -2.40
N SER A 91 1.06 -5.38 -3.18
CA SER A 91 1.66 -5.32 -4.51
C SER A 91 3.18 -5.39 -4.48
N ILE A 92 3.81 -4.70 -3.52
CA ILE A 92 5.26 -4.74 -3.28
C ILE A 92 5.69 -6.17 -2.90
N TYR A 93 4.91 -6.89 -2.10
CA TYR A 93 5.21 -8.30 -1.77
C TYR A 93 5.16 -9.21 -2.99
N MET A 94 4.20 -8.97 -3.89
CA MET A 94 4.10 -9.71 -5.15
C MET A 94 5.29 -9.45 -6.06
N ILE A 95 5.78 -8.20 -6.13
CA ILE A 95 6.97 -7.85 -6.90
C ILE A 95 8.19 -8.58 -6.33
N LEU A 96 8.44 -8.49 -5.03
CA LEU A 96 9.58 -9.20 -4.42
C LEU A 96 9.50 -10.71 -4.66
N GLY A 97 8.33 -11.32 -4.48
CA GLY A 97 8.13 -12.74 -4.77
C GLY A 97 8.42 -13.10 -6.24
N ARG A 98 8.14 -12.20 -7.19
CA ARG A 98 8.50 -12.39 -8.60
C ARG A 98 9.99 -12.25 -8.84
N ILE A 99 10.66 -11.29 -8.21
CA ILE A 99 12.12 -11.12 -8.29
C ILE A 99 12.82 -12.38 -7.75
N ILE A 100 12.41 -12.89 -6.58
CA ILE A 100 12.99 -14.11 -6.01
C ILE A 100 12.88 -15.28 -6.99
N ARG A 101 11.73 -15.45 -7.66
CA ARG A 101 11.56 -16.52 -8.67
C ARG A 101 12.37 -16.29 -9.93
N LEU A 102 12.44 -15.05 -10.41
CA LEU A 102 13.22 -14.69 -11.61
C LEU A 102 14.71 -15.03 -11.43
N LEU A 103 15.22 -14.83 -10.22
CA LEU A 103 16.60 -15.03 -9.84
C LEU A 103 16.89 -16.43 -9.28
N ASP A 104 15.92 -17.35 -9.27
CA ASP A 104 16.04 -18.66 -8.62
C ASP A 104 16.59 -18.56 -7.16
N GLY A 105 16.17 -17.51 -6.46
CA GLY A 105 16.74 -17.06 -5.20
C GLY A 105 16.06 -17.63 -3.96
N ASP A 106 15.24 -18.69 -4.09
CA ASP A 106 14.50 -19.27 -2.96
C ASP A 106 15.42 -19.77 -1.84
N SER A 107 16.63 -20.23 -2.18
CA SER A 107 17.67 -20.63 -1.21
C SER A 107 18.27 -19.46 -0.44
N LYS A 108 18.18 -18.24 -0.98
CA LYS A 108 18.72 -17.01 -0.38
C LYS A 108 17.68 -16.24 0.42
N SER A 109 16.40 -16.40 0.14
CA SER A 109 15.30 -15.78 0.89
C SER A 109 15.02 -16.49 2.21
N LEU A 110 14.62 -15.74 3.25
CA LEU A 110 14.15 -16.33 4.52
C LEU A 110 12.82 -17.10 4.34
N ILE A 111 11.99 -16.62 3.40
CA ILE A 111 10.68 -17.18 3.11
C ILE A 111 10.62 -17.49 1.63
N ARG A 112 10.21 -18.71 1.28
CA ARG A 112 10.00 -19.09 -0.12
C ARG A 112 9.05 -18.12 -0.80
N ALA A 113 9.34 -17.77 -2.04
CA ALA A 113 8.59 -16.79 -2.83
C ALA A 113 7.10 -17.12 -2.97
N THR A 114 6.75 -18.41 -2.94
CA THR A 114 5.36 -18.90 -3.02
C THR A 114 4.55 -18.67 -1.74
N ARG A 115 5.23 -18.59 -0.59
CA ARG A 115 4.63 -18.34 0.74
C ARG A 115 4.73 -16.87 1.15
N LEU A 116 5.76 -16.17 0.69
CA LEU A 116 6.03 -14.77 1.02
C LEU A 116 4.78 -13.90 0.84
N THR A 117 4.24 -13.84 -0.37
CA THR A 117 3.03 -13.03 -0.64
C THR A 117 1.85 -13.47 0.20
N LYS A 118 1.64 -14.78 0.40
CA LYS A 118 0.48 -15.29 1.15
C LYS A 118 0.53 -14.88 2.62
N ILE A 119 1.70 -14.99 3.26
CA ILE A 119 1.88 -14.67 4.69
C ILE A 119 1.66 -13.19 4.93
N PHE A 120 2.31 -12.33 4.14
CA PHE A 120 2.23 -10.89 4.35
C PHE A 120 0.87 -10.30 3.97
N VAL A 121 0.26 -10.77 2.87
CA VAL A 121 -1.11 -10.36 2.51
C VAL A 121 -2.11 -10.82 3.57
N LEU A 122 -1.95 -12.01 4.17
CA LEU A 122 -2.82 -12.45 5.25
C LEU A 122 -2.71 -11.54 6.47
N GLY A 123 -1.50 -11.14 6.86
CA GLY A 123 -1.26 -10.16 7.91
C GLY A 123 -1.97 -8.82 7.63
N ASP A 124 -1.83 -8.31 6.40
CA ASP A 124 -2.48 -7.07 5.98
C ASP A 124 -4.00 -7.18 5.94
N VAL A 125 -4.56 -8.33 5.53
CA VAL A 125 -6.00 -8.59 5.55
C VAL A 125 -6.55 -8.63 6.98
N LEU A 126 -5.82 -9.25 7.91
CA LEU A 126 -6.20 -9.23 9.33
C LEU A 126 -6.18 -7.80 9.88
N ALA A 127 -5.13 -7.04 9.60
CA ALA A 127 -5.03 -5.63 9.97
C ALA A 127 -6.14 -4.78 9.33
N PHE A 128 -6.49 -5.05 8.08
CA PHE A 128 -7.59 -4.41 7.36
C PHE A 128 -8.93 -4.65 8.05
N PHE A 129 -9.22 -5.89 8.47
CA PHE A 129 -10.45 -6.21 9.19
C PHE A 129 -10.52 -5.55 10.56
N MET A 130 -9.39 -5.45 11.27
CA MET A 130 -9.32 -4.69 12.52
C MET A 130 -9.61 -3.20 12.27
N GLN A 131 -8.94 -2.56 11.31
CA GLN A 131 -9.13 -1.14 11.01
C GLN A 131 -10.56 -0.82 10.54
N SER A 132 -11.10 -1.61 9.63
CA SER A 132 -12.47 -1.45 9.14
C SER A 132 -13.52 -1.73 10.23
N GLY A 133 -13.32 -2.76 11.05
CA GLY A 133 -14.17 -3.08 12.19
C GLY A 133 -14.18 -1.97 13.24
N GLY A 134 -13.01 -1.45 13.61
CA GLY A 134 -12.88 -0.33 14.53
C GLY A 134 -13.52 0.95 14.00
N GLY A 135 -13.35 1.27 12.70
CA GLY A 135 -14.03 2.39 12.05
C GLY A 135 -15.56 2.23 12.02
N GLY A 136 -16.06 1.01 11.82
CA GLY A 136 -17.47 0.67 11.93
C GLY A 136 -18.03 0.88 13.35
N ILE A 137 -17.27 0.48 14.37
CA ILE A 137 -17.62 0.74 15.77
C ILE A 137 -17.67 2.25 16.04
N MET A 138 -16.68 3.02 15.59
CA MET A 138 -16.65 4.47 15.80
C MET A 138 -17.82 5.19 15.13
N SER A 139 -18.16 4.81 13.88
CA SER A 139 -19.27 5.45 13.14
C SER A 139 -20.66 5.18 13.72
N SER A 140 -20.82 4.11 14.52
CA SER A 140 -22.07 3.72 15.17
C SER A 140 -22.07 3.96 16.69
N ALA A 141 -20.98 4.49 17.25
CA ALA A 141 -20.81 4.66 18.67
C ALA A 141 -21.76 5.72 19.26
N LYS A 142 -22.41 5.37 20.37
CA LYS A 142 -23.31 6.26 21.14
C LYS A 142 -22.73 6.66 22.51
N SER A 143 -21.58 6.10 22.88
CA SER A 143 -20.90 6.35 24.14
C SER A 143 -19.41 6.57 23.92
N ALA A 144 -18.76 7.27 24.87
CA ALA A 144 -17.31 7.46 24.86
C ALA A 144 -16.55 6.13 24.93
N SER A 145 -17.08 5.12 25.63
CA SER A 145 -16.49 3.79 25.71
C SER A 145 -16.50 3.05 24.37
N SER A 146 -17.58 3.17 23.59
CA SER A 146 -17.65 2.58 22.24
C SER A 146 -16.72 3.28 21.25
N LEU A 147 -16.60 4.61 21.33
CA LEU A 147 -15.62 5.35 20.52
C LEU A 147 -14.20 4.88 20.83
N LYS A 148 -13.85 4.79 22.12
CA LYS A 148 -12.52 4.35 22.56
C LYS A 148 -12.22 2.91 22.12
N LEU A 149 -13.19 2.00 22.23
CA LEU A 149 -13.05 0.64 21.73
C LEU A 149 -12.73 0.62 20.22
N GLY A 150 -13.43 1.43 19.43
CA GLY A 150 -13.19 1.53 18.00
C GLY A 150 -11.79 2.06 17.67
N GLU A 151 -11.33 3.11 18.36
CA GLU A 151 -9.97 3.64 18.25
C GLU A 151 -8.91 2.58 18.59
N ASP A 152 -9.07 1.87 19.72
CA ASP A 152 -8.13 0.85 20.17
C ASP A 152 -8.04 -0.32 19.18
N VAL A 153 -9.17 -0.74 18.61
CA VAL A 153 -9.21 -1.78 17.57
C VAL A 153 -8.47 -1.33 16.30
N ILE A 154 -8.61 -0.06 15.89
CA ILE A 154 -7.84 0.50 14.76
C ILE A 154 -6.34 0.52 15.08
N ILE A 155 -5.95 0.96 16.28
CA ILE A 155 -4.56 1.03 16.73
C ILE A 155 -3.90 -0.36 16.69
N VAL A 156 -4.59 -1.39 17.21
CA VAL A 156 -4.11 -2.78 17.15
C VAL A 156 -3.92 -3.22 15.70
N GLY A 157 -4.88 -2.90 14.83
CA GLY A 157 -4.78 -3.17 13.40
C GLY A 157 -3.54 -2.55 12.76
N LEU A 158 -3.30 -1.27 13.02
CA LEU A 158 -2.14 -0.54 12.51
C LEU A 158 -0.80 -1.09 13.05
N ILE A 159 -0.74 -1.46 14.34
CA ILE A 159 0.47 -2.06 14.94
C ILE A 159 0.79 -3.41 14.27
N VAL A 160 -0.23 -4.27 14.08
CA VAL A 160 -0.06 -5.55 13.39
C VAL A 160 0.48 -5.32 11.98
N GLN A 161 -0.09 -4.35 11.24
CA GLN A 161 0.38 -3.97 9.92
C GLN A 161 1.86 -3.53 9.93
N ILE A 162 2.29 -2.68 10.87
CA ILE A 162 3.69 -2.25 11.00
C ILE A 162 4.62 -3.43 11.27
N ILE A 163 4.24 -4.35 12.16
CA ILE A 163 5.08 -5.52 12.49
C ILE A 163 5.28 -6.40 11.26
N PHE A 164 4.19 -6.75 10.57
CA PHE A 164 4.25 -7.57 9.36
C PHE A 164 5.05 -6.88 8.25
N PHE A 165 4.82 -5.57 8.04
CA PHE A 165 5.52 -4.81 7.02
C PHE A 165 7.00 -4.63 7.35
N GLY A 166 7.35 -4.38 8.61
CA GLY A 166 8.73 -4.31 9.07
C GLY A 166 9.46 -5.63 8.90
N PHE A 167 8.80 -6.75 9.19
CA PHE A 167 9.33 -8.07 8.92
C PHE A 167 9.55 -8.32 7.41
N PHE A 168 8.63 -7.87 6.54
CA PHE A 168 8.81 -7.91 5.09
C PHE A 168 10.07 -7.13 4.65
N ILE A 169 10.27 -5.91 5.16
CA ILE A 169 11.46 -5.12 4.87
C ILE A 169 12.72 -5.90 5.28
N ALA A 170 12.75 -6.50 6.47
CA ALA A 170 13.88 -7.32 6.91
C ALA A 170 14.15 -8.51 5.96
N VAL A 171 13.11 -9.24 5.55
CA VAL A 171 13.23 -10.34 4.56
C VAL A 171 13.81 -9.82 3.25
N SER A 172 13.33 -8.67 2.75
CA SER A 172 13.79 -8.07 1.50
C SER A 172 15.26 -7.63 1.55
N VAL A 173 15.73 -7.10 2.69
CA VAL A 173 17.13 -6.71 2.91
C VAL A 173 18.03 -7.94 2.98
N ILE A 174 17.62 -8.96 3.73
CA ILE A 174 18.39 -10.20 3.86
C ILE A 174 18.51 -10.92 2.51
N PHE A 175 17.42 -11.00 1.75
CA PHE A 175 17.43 -11.53 0.39
C PHE A 175 18.42 -10.79 -0.50
N HIS A 176 18.35 -9.45 -0.54
CA HIS A 176 19.24 -8.63 -1.36
C HIS A 176 20.70 -8.83 -0.99
N LYS A 177 21.05 -8.76 0.30
CA LYS A 177 22.44 -8.93 0.75
C LYS A 177 22.99 -10.32 0.41
N ARG A 178 22.19 -11.37 0.56
CA ARG A 178 22.58 -12.74 0.23
C ARG A 178 22.74 -12.94 -1.28
N MET A 179 21.84 -12.38 -2.09
CA MET A 179 21.92 -12.44 -3.55
C MET A 179 23.08 -11.62 -4.13
N ALA A 180 23.39 -10.47 -3.53
CA ALA A 180 24.52 -9.64 -3.97
C ALA A 180 25.88 -10.23 -3.59
N GLY A 181 25.97 -10.95 -2.47
CA GLY A 181 27.20 -11.61 -2.03
C GLY A 181 27.47 -12.96 -2.72
N ASP A 182 26.42 -13.70 -3.06
CA ASP A 182 26.51 -15.00 -3.74
C ASP A 182 25.39 -15.13 -4.78
N PRO A 183 25.56 -14.50 -5.97
CA PRO A 183 24.54 -14.46 -7.01
C PRO A 183 24.36 -15.83 -7.66
N THR A 184 23.11 -16.21 -7.91
CA THR A 184 22.77 -17.43 -8.66
C THR A 184 23.13 -17.28 -10.14
N SER A 185 23.29 -18.41 -10.84
CA SER A 185 23.46 -18.40 -12.29
C SER A 185 22.33 -17.67 -13.01
N ALA A 186 21.09 -17.79 -12.50
CA ALA A 186 19.93 -17.07 -13.01
C ALA A 186 20.03 -15.54 -12.83
N ALA A 187 20.64 -15.08 -11.72
CA ALA A 187 20.87 -13.66 -11.45
C ALA A 187 21.99 -13.07 -12.30
N MET A 188 22.99 -13.86 -12.69
CA MET A 188 24.03 -13.43 -13.62
C MET A 188 23.57 -13.43 -15.08
N ALA A 189 22.65 -14.34 -15.44
CA ALA A 189 22.18 -14.50 -16.82
C ALA A 189 21.00 -13.60 -17.20
N THR A 190 20.33 -12.96 -16.23
CA THR A 190 19.16 -12.11 -16.54
C THR A 190 19.59 -10.74 -17.05
N SER A 191 18.89 -10.21 -18.05
CA SER A 191 19.04 -8.81 -18.46
C SER A 191 18.18 -7.83 -17.65
N VAL A 192 17.45 -8.33 -16.64
CA VAL A 192 16.67 -7.46 -15.73
C VAL A 192 17.60 -6.88 -14.67
N ASP A 193 17.61 -5.54 -14.56
CA ASP A 193 18.28 -4.83 -13.49
C ASP A 193 17.52 -4.98 -12.16
N TRP A 194 17.68 -6.14 -11.53
CA TRP A 194 16.99 -6.48 -10.29
C TRP A 194 17.44 -5.62 -9.10
N HIS A 195 18.67 -5.09 -9.10
CA HIS A 195 19.15 -4.16 -8.07
C HIS A 195 18.34 -2.85 -8.09
N ARG A 196 18.09 -2.31 -9.28
CA ARG A 196 17.22 -1.13 -9.45
C ARG A 196 15.81 -1.39 -8.93
N TYR A 197 15.23 -2.56 -9.22
CA TYR A 197 13.91 -2.92 -8.67
C TYR A 197 13.94 -3.08 -7.14
N MET A 198 15.00 -3.64 -6.56
CA MET A 198 15.16 -3.69 -5.10
C MET A 198 15.24 -2.29 -4.48
N LEU A 199 15.96 -1.36 -5.11
CA LEU A 199 16.03 0.03 -4.66
C LEU A 199 14.65 0.70 -4.71
N VAL A 200 13.91 0.53 -5.81
CA VAL A 200 12.52 1.00 -5.94
C VAL A 200 11.63 0.44 -4.84
N LEU A 201 11.75 -0.87 -4.53
CA LEU A 201 11.00 -1.50 -3.43
C LEU A 201 11.37 -0.93 -2.07
N TYR A 202 12.63 -0.56 -1.83
CA TYR A 202 13.05 0.07 -0.56
C TYR A 202 12.52 1.48 -0.42
N PHE A 203 12.60 2.30 -1.47
CA PHE A 203 12.03 3.65 -1.44
C PHE A 203 10.51 3.60 -1.20
N ALA A 204 9.79 2.77 -1.95
CA ALA A 204 8.35 2.62 -1.75
C ALA A 204 8.01 2.07 -0.36
N SER A 205 8.77 1.09 0.14
CA SER A 205 8.58 0.53 1.48
C SER A 205 8.84 1.57 2.58
N ALA A 206 9.85 2.43 2.41
CA ALA A 206 10.13 3.49 3.38
C ALA A 206 8.97 4.49 3.45
N LEU A 207 8.41 4.91 2.31
CA LEU A 207 7.27 5.83 2.26
C LEU A 207 6.03 5.23 2.93
N ILE A 208 5.72 3.95 2.65
CA ILE A 208 4.60 3.25 3.30
C ILE A 208 4.85 3.08 4.80
N MET A 209 6.08 2.77 5.22
CA MET A 209 6.40 2.63 6.64
C MET A 209 6.25 3.94 7.40
N ILE A 210 6.75 5.06 6.85
CA ILE A 210 6.58 6.39 7.45
C ILE A 210 5.10 6.71 7.60
N ARG A 211 4.30 6.45 6.57
CA ARG A 211 2.84 6.61 6.63
C ARG A 211 2.20 5.76 7.73
N CYS A 212 2.56 4.48 7.83
CA CYS A 212 1.99 3.59 8.85
C CYS A 212 2.34 4.07 10.26
N LEU A 213 3.58 4.53 10.49
CA LEU A 213 4.00 5.12 11.75
C LEU A 213 3.22 6.41 12.06
N TYR A 214 3.07 7.30 11.07
CA TYR A 214 2.23 8.50 11.20
C TYR A 214 0.82 8.14 11.64
N ARG A 215 0.18 7.16 10.97
CA ARG A 215 -1.19 6.73 11.31
C ARG A 215 -1.29 6.15 12.72
N VAL A 216 -0.33 5.34 13.17
CA VAL A 216 -0.32 4.86 14.56
C VAL A 216 -0.21 6.01 15.55
N ILE A 217 0.70 6.96 15.32
CA ILE A 217 0.91 8.10 16.22
C ILE A 217 -0.33 9.00 16.23
N GLU A 218 -0.93 9.25 15.07
CA GLU A 218 -2.17 10.02 14.92
C GLU A 218 -3.31 9.41 15.74
N TYR A 219 -3.53 8.10 15.66
CA TYR A 219 -4.57 7.42 16.43
C TYR A 219 -4.25 7.33 17.93
N ILE A 220 -2.97 7.18 18.31
CA ILE A 220 -2.56 7.18 19.73
C ILE A 220 -2.77 8.55 20.37
N GLN A 221 -2.52 9.64 19.64
CA GLN A 221 -2.79 11.01 20.13
C GLN A 221 -4.29 11.29 20.29
N GLY A 222 -5.14 10.56 19.56
CA GLY A 222 -6.59 10.68 19.62
C GLY A 222 -7.12 11.94 18.95
N SER A 223 -8.44 12.15 19.07
CA SER A 223 -9.18 13.21 18.39
C SER A 223 -8.73 14.63 18.72
N THR A 224 -8.24 14.89 19.94
CA THR A 224 -7.72 16.20 20.37
C THR A 224 -6.22 16.37 20.13
N GLY A 225 -5.58 15.40 19.49
CA GLY A 225 -4.15 15.39 19.20
C GLY A 225 -3.70 16.49 18.24
N PHE A 226 -2.43 16.90 18.36
CA PHE A 226 -1.82 17.92 17.51
C PHE A 226 -1.83 17.53 16.02
N LEU A 227 -1.67 16.24 15.72
CA LEU A 227 -1.70 15.74 14.35
C LEU A 227 -3.10 15.76 13.73
N GLN A 228 -4.15 15.36 14.46
CA GLN A 228 -5.52 15.36 13.94
C GLN A 228 -6.15 16.76 13.88
N SER A 229 -5.65 17.72 14.68
CA SER A 229 -6.13 19.11 14.67
C SER A 229 -5.63 19.92 13.48
N HIS A 230 -4.61 19.44 12.76
CA HIS A 230 -4.00 20.16 11.65
C HIS A 230 -4.04 19.36 10.34
N GLU A 231 -4.87 19.84 9.41
CA GLU A 231 -5.12 19.16 8.14
C GLU A 231 -3.86 18.86 7.31
N TYR A 232 -2.86 19.76 7.34
CA TYR A 232 -1.68 19.61 6.49
C TYR A 232 -0.86 18.35 6.81
N PHE A 233 -0.92 17.80 8.03
CA PHE A 233 -0.25 16.55 8.35
C PHE A 233 -0.84 15.38 7.57
N ALA A 234 -2.17 15.33 7.42
CA ALA A 234 -2.82 14.30 6.61
C ALA A 234 -2.41 14.40 5.14
N TYR A 235 -2.30 15.60 4.58
CA TYR A 235 -1.85 15.75 3.19
C TYR A 235 -0.37 15.42 2.98
N ILE A 236 0.51 15.76 3.93
CA ILE A 236 1.94 15.53 3.79
C ILE A 236 2.32 14.08 4.09
N PHE A 237 1.91 13.55 5.25
CA PHE A 237 2.34 12.25 5.76
C PHE A 237 1.45 11.08 5.35
N ASP A 238 0.35 11.35 4.67
CA ASP A 238 -0.52 10.31 4.15
C ASP A 238 -0.73 10.48 2.64
N ALA A 239 -1.38 11.55 2.20
CA ALA A 239 -1.68 11.77 0.79
C ALA A 239 -0.44 11.82 -0.11
N ALA A 240 0.52 12.68 0.22
CA ALA A 240 1.71 12.90 -0.60
C ALA A 240 2.63 11.68 -0.62
N LEU A 241 2.80 10.98 0.51
CA LEU A 241 3.59 9.75 0.54
C LEU A 241 2.99 8.67 -0.35
N MET A 242 1.67 8.46 -0.30
CA MET A 242 1.01 7.46 -1.13
C MET A 242 1.00 7.86 -2.60
N LEU A 243 0.83 9.16 -2.88
CA LEU A 243 0.96 9.68 -4.24
C LEU A 243 2.36 9.40 -4.81
N LEU A 244 3.42 9.67 -4.05
CA LEU A 244 4.80 9.37 -4.46
C LEU A 244 5.00 7.87 -4.74
N VAL A 245 4.46 6.98 -3.91
CA VAL A 245 4.48 5.53 -4.16
C VAL A 245 3.82 5.20 -5.50
N THR A 246 2.65 5.76 -5.79
CA THR A 246 1.96 5.52 -7.05
C THR A 246 2.71 6.06 -8.27
N ILE A 247 3.39 7.20 -8.14
CA ILE A 247 4.24 7.78 -9.20
C ILE A 247 5.48 6.90 -9.45
N ILE A 248 6.16 6.46 -8.38
CA ILE A 248 7.33 5.59 -8.47
C ILE A 248 7.00 4.33 -9.26
N PHE A 249 5.90 3.66 -8.94
CA PHE A 249 5.51 2.45 -9.68
C PHE A 249 4.94 2.70 -11.08
N LEU A 250 4.51 3.93 -11.37
CA LEU A 250 4.12 4.30 -12.74
C LEU A 250 5.36 4.46 -13.61
N VAL A 251 6.40 5.13 -13.10
CA VAL A 251 7.67 5.34 -13.82
C VAL A 251 8.49 4.05 -13.92
N PHE A 252 8.60 3.31 -12.82
CA PHE A 252 9.37 2.06 -12.73
C PHE A 252 8.42 0.85 -12.73
N HIS A 253 7.58 0.76 -13.76
CA HIS A 253 6.56 -0.29 -13.85
C HIS A 253 7.19 -1.69 -13.94
N PRO A 254 6.79 -2.67 -13.10
CA PRO A 254 7.40 -4.01 -13.05
C PRO A 254 7.09 -4.93 -14.25
N SER A 255 6.77 -4.39 -15.43
CA SER A 255 6.43 -5.17 -16.63
C SER A 255 7.60 -5.99 -17.16
N GLN A 256 8.83 -5.48 -17.04
CA GLN A 256 10.04 -6.18 -17.48
C GLN A 256 10.29 -7.49 -16.72
N ILE A 257 9.89 -7.54 -15.44
CA ILE A 257 10.02 -8.74 -14.58
C ILE A 257 9.16 -9.89 -15.13
N ILE A 258 8.04 -9.59 -15.81
CA ILE A 258 7.19 -10.61 -16.45
C ILE A 258 7.74 -11.02 -17.82
N SER A 259 8.15 -10.05 -18.64
CA SER A 259 8.58 -10.30 -20.02
C SER A 259 9.72 -11.33 -20.09
N GLU A 260 10.66 -11.26 -19.15
CA GLU A 260 11.77 -12.21 -19.05
C GLU A 260 11.36 -13.57 -18.49
N GLY A 261 10.39 -13.59 -17.57
CA GLY A 261 9.84 -14.84 -17.04
C GLY A 261 9.13 -15.68 -18.11
N HIS A 262 8.40 -15.03 -19.03
CA HIS A 262 7.76 -15.73 -20.16
C HIS A 262 8.79 -16.22 -21.18
N ARG A 263 9.79 -15.39 -21.56
CA ARG A 263 10.85 -15.80 -22.50
C ARG A 263 11.60 -17.03 -22.02
N LYS A 264 11.96 -17.10 -20.73
CA LYS A 264 12.61 -18.29 -20.16
C LYS A 264 11.75 -19.55 -20.23
N LEU A 265 10.43 -19.43 -20.07
CA LEU A 265 9.51 -20.58 -20.20
C LEU A 265 9.45 -21.06 -21.65
N ASP A 266 9.30 -20.14 -22.61
CA ASP A 266 9.28 -20.45 -24.03
C ASP A 266 10.62 -21.09 -24.48
N ASP A 267 11.76 -20.56 -24.04
CA ASP A 267 13.09 -21.12 -24.33
C ASP A 267 13.25 -22.55 -23.76
N MET A 268 12.72 -22.81 -22.56
CA MET A 268 12.75 -24.15 -21.95
C MET A 268 11.82 -25.14 -22.66
N GLU A 269 10.66 -24.69 -23.14
CA GLU A 269 9.75 -25.53 -23.94
C GLU A 269 10.34 -25.89 -25.29
N LEU A 270 11.01 -24.93 -25.96
CA LEU A 270 11.74 -25.17 -27.22
C LEU A 270 12.87 -26.19 -27.02
N MET A 271 13.71 -26.01 -26.01
CA MET A 271 14.80 -26.96 -25.68
C MET A 271 14.28 -28.36 -25.34
N ARG A 272 13.07 -28.49 -24.78
CA ARG A 272 12.45 -29.78 -24.49
C ARG A 272 11.84 -30.43 -25.72
N GLY A 273 11.35 -29.62 -26.68
CA GLY A 273 10.87 -30.08 -27.97
C GLY A 273 11.98 -30.60 -28.88
N ASP A 274 13.16 -29.98 -28.85
CA ASP A 274 14.32 -30.39 -29.66
C ASP A 274 15.01 -31.68 -29.17
N MET A 275 14.73 -32.11 -27.93
CA MET A 275 15.26 -33.35 -27.34
C MET A 275 14.28 -34.54 -27.42
N ALA A 276 13.08 -34.35 -27.98
CA ALA A 276 12.04 -35.38 -28.11
C ALA A 276 11.93 -35.88 -29.56
#